data_AF-A0A7I8D1K9-F1
#
_entry.id   AF-A0A7I8D1K9-F1
#
_cell.length_a   1.000
_cell.length_b   1.000
_cell.length_c   1.000
_cell.angle_alpha   90.00
_cell.angle_beta   90.00
_cell.angle_gamma   90.00
#
_symmetry.space_group_name_H-M   'P 1'
#
loop_
_entity.id
_entity.type
_entity.pdbx_description
1 polymer ?
#
loop_
_entity_poly.entity_id
_entity_poly.type
_entity_poly.pdbx_seq_one_letter_code
_entity_poly.pdbx_strand_id
1 'polypeptide(L)'
;MSARALSRGLGQRLLRDAKRGISQERFVVADELMCVISVMGTVLAGIAAELDLSVSSRRAVRTRKILRSRAEKFAESTAAIVLQAFGLAHLEAEKIARRPLPAATQDGTFLKWLDTVPSAATAETEEGC
;
A
#
# COMPACT_ATOMS: atom_id res chain seq x y z
N MET A 1 13.54 -1.64 -6.92
CA MET A 1 13.27 -1.60 -5.46
C MET A 1 14.58 -1.89 -4.73
N SER A 2 15.00 -1.06 -3.77
CA SER A 2 16.22 -1.31 -2.98
C SER A 2 15.88 -1.86 -1.60
N ALA A 3 16.76 -2.67 -1.00
CA ALA A 3 16.57 -3.18 0.37
C ALA A 3 16.37 -2.05 1.39
N ARG A 4 17.02 -0.90 1.18
CA ARG A 4 16.88 0.32 2.00
C ARG A 4 15.47 0.90 1.97
N ALA A 5 14.75 0.77 0.85
CA ALA A 5 13.35 1.20 0.73
C ALA A 5 12.39 0.31 1.52
N LEU A 6 12.77 -0.95 1.81
CA LEU A 6 12.01 -1.85 2.68
C LEU A 6 12.27 -1.60 4.17
N SER A 7 13.35 -0.90 4.52
CA SER A 7 13.71 -0.62 5.91
C SER A 7 13.00 0.59 6.52
N ARG A 8 12.23 1.36 5.72
CA ARG A 8 11.51 2.56 6.18
C ARG A 8 10.10 2.62 5.59
N GLY A 9 9.24 3.45 6.17
CA GLY A 9 7.93 3.77 5.62
C GLY A 9 7.00 2.55 5.48
N LEU A 10 6.29 2.47 4.36
CA LEU A 10 5.35 1.36 4.07
C LEU A 10 6.06 0.02 3.90
N GLY A 11 7.29 0.01 3.35
CA GLY A 11 8.12 -1.18 3.22
C GLY A 11 8.33 -1.91 4.55
N GLN A 12 8.70 -1.14 5.58
CA GLN A 12 8.93 -1.69 6.91
C GLN A 12 7.67 -2.23 7.55
N ARG A 13 6.52 -1.55 7.34
CA ARG A 13 5.23 -1.99 7.87
C ARG A 13 4.76 -3.27 7.19
N LEU A 14 4.87 -3.35 5.87
CA LEU A 14 4.55 -4.57 5.12
C LEU A 14 5.43 -5.74 5.57
N LEU A 15 6.75 -5.52 5.69
CA LEU A 15 7.67 -6.56 6.16
C LEU A 15 7.31 -7.04 7.57
N ARG A 16 6.99 -6.12 8.49
CA ARG A 16 6.55 -6.45 9.85
C ARG A 16 5.26 -7.27 9.84
N ASP A 17 4.28 -6.88 9.04
CA ASP A 17 2.98 -7.54 8.98
C ASP A 17 3.08 -8.91 8.28
N ALA A 18 3.93 -9.03 7.26
CA ALA A 18 4.28 -10.30 6.61
C ALA A 18 4.95 -11.27 7.58
N LYS A 19 6.00 -10.84 8.30
CA LYS A 19 6.68 -11.64 9.34
C LYS A 19 5.71 -12.13 10.40
N ARG A 20 4.84 -11.24 10.87
CA ARG A 20 3.81 -11.59 11.86
C ARG A 20 2.85 -12.63 11.30
N GLY A 21 2.37 -12.47 10.07
CA GLY A 21 1.46 -13.44 9.44
C GLY A 21 2.10 -14.81 9.20
N ILE A 22 3.38 -14.85 8.79
CA ILE A 22 4.16 -16.09 8.65
C ILE A 22 4.36 -16.76 10.01
N SER A 23 4.75 -16.02 11.05
CA SER A 23 4.93 -16.57 12.41
C SER A 23 3.65 -17.11 13.03
N GLN A 24 2.49 -16.66 12.56
CA GLN A 24 1.17 -17.13 12.98
C GLN A 24 0.63 -18.23 12.06
N GLU A 25 1.44 -18.73 11.12
CA GLU A 25 1.06 -19.74 10.12
C GLU A 25 -0.16 -19.35 9.28
N ARG A 26 -0.44 -18.04 9.18
CA ARG A 26 -1.53 -17.51 8.34
C ARG A 26 -1.11 -17.30 6.90
N PHE A 27 0.20 -17.12 6.67
CA PHE A 27 0.81 -16.95 5.37
C PHE A 27 1.80 -18.09 5.12
N VAL A 28 1.76 -18.65 3.92
CA VAL A 28 2.65 -19.72 3.48
C VAL A 28 3.42 -19.19 2.28
N VAL A 29 4.72 -18.96 2.49
CA VAL A 29 5.53 -18.18 1.55
C VAL A 29 6.87 -18.87 1.37
N ALA A 30 7.29 -19.09 0.12
CA ALA A 30 8.54 -19.79 -0.20
C ALA A 30 9.79 -18.94 0.12
N ASP A 31 9.74 -17.64 -0.17
CA ASP A 31 10.79 -16.67 0.14
C ASP A 31 10.14 -15.35 0.59
N GLU A 32 10.45 -14.94 1.82
CA GLU A 32 9.85 -13.76 2.45
C GLU A 32 10.18 -12.47 1.69
N LEU A 33 11.42 -12.30 1.26
CA LEU A 33 11.89 -11.07 0.63
C LEU A 33 11.28 -10.93 -0.77
N MET A 34 11.28 -12.01 -1.56
CA MET A 34 10.67 -12.05 -2.89
C MET A 34 9.17 -11.84 -2.84
N CYS A 35 8.49 -12.38 -1.82
CA CYS A 35 7.06 -12.13 -1.62
C CYS A 35 6.78 -10.66 -1.34
N VAL A 36 7.53 -10.05 -0.42
CA VAL A 36 7.40 -8.61 -0.11
C VAL A 36 7.66 -7.74 -1.35
N ILE A 37 8.68 -8.06 -2.15
CA ILE A 37 8.99 -7.35 -3.40
C ILE A 37 7.83 -7.49 -4.40
N SER A 38 7.31 -8.70 -4.58
CA SER A 38 6.20 -9.00 -5.49
C SER A 38 4.91 -8.28 -5.10
N VAL A 39 4.57 -8.30 -3.80
CA VAL A 39 3.41 -7.60 -3.25
C VAL A 39 3.50 -6.10 -3.47
N MET A 40 4.67 -5.49 -3.21
CA MET A 40 4.87 -4.06 -3.47
C MET A 40 4.71 -3.71 -4.95
N GLY A 41 5.28 -4.52 -5.84
CA GLY A 41 5.11 -4.35 -7.29
C GLY A 41 3.64 -4.42 -7.71
N THR A 42 2.90 -5.38 -7.15
CA THR A 42 1.47 -5.58 -7.42
C THR A 42 0.64 -4.37 -6.98
N VAL A 43 0.91 -3.83 -5.78
CA VAL A 43 0.21 -2.64 -5.27
C VAL A 43 0.48 -1.43 -6.16
N LEU A 44 1.74 -1.20 -6.55
CA LEU A 44 2.10 -0.08 -7.44
C LEU A 44 1.45 -0.23 -8.83
N ALA A 45 1.44 -1.43 -9.39
CA ALA A 45 0.78 -1.72 -10.66
C ALA A 45 -0.74 -1.49 -10.57
N GLY A 46 -1.38 -1.92 -9.47
CA GLY A 46 -2.80 -1.68 -9.22
C GLY A 46 -3.15 -0.20 -9.15
N ILE A 47 -2.35 0.59 -8.43
CA ILE A 47 -2.51 2.05 -8.35
C ILE A 47 -2.31 2.69 -9.74
N ALA A 48 -1.28 2.29 -10.49
CA ALA A 48 -1.04 2.81 -11.83
C ALA A 48 -2.21 2.53 -12.77
N ALA A 49 -2.75 1.30 -12.74
CA ALA A 49 -3.93 0.93 -13.52
C ALA A 49 -5.19 1.71 -13.12
N GLU A 50 -5.40 1.94 -11.82
CA GLU A 50 -6.50 2.76 -11.31
C GLU A 50 -6.40 4.22 -11.80
N LEU A 51 -5.19 4.79 -11.78
CA LEU A 51 -4.91 6.14 -12.25
C LEU A 51 -5.15 6.28 -13.76
N ASP A 52 -4.67 5.32 -14.57
CA ASP A 52 -4.85 5.31 -16.02
C ASP A 52 -6.35 5.28 -16.40
N LEU A 53 -7.11 4.41 -15.75
CA LEU A 53 -8.57 4.33 -15.92
C LEU A 53 -9.28 5.63 -15.49
N SER A 54 -8.79 6.28 -14.44
CA SER A 54 -9.32 7.55 -13.94
C SER A 54 -9.04 8.73 -14.88
N VAL A 55 -7.89 8.73 -15.55
CA VAL A 55 -7.53 9.72 -16.59
C VAL A 55 -8.43 9.54 -17.83
N SER A 56 -8.61 8.29 -18.28
CA SER A 56 -9.48 7.96 -19.41
C SER A 56 -10.96 8.36 -19.20
N SER A 57 -11.46 8.24 -17.97
CA SER A 57 -12.86 8.57 -17.64
C SER A 57 -13.16 10.06 -17.46
N ARG A 58 -12.15 10.94 -17.41
CA ARG A 58 -12.34 12.38 -17.14
C ARG A 58 -13.16 13.10 -18.22
N ARG A 59 -13.49 12.42 -19.34
CA ARG A 59 -14.35 12.89 -20.43
C ARG A 59 -15.86 12.78 -20.17
N ALA A 60 -16.32 12.21 -19.05
CA ALA A 60 -17.76 12.03 -18.78
C ALA A 60 -18.16 12.45 -17.34
N VAL A 61 -18.97 13.50 -17.23
CA VAL A 61 -19.35 14.18 -15.96
C VAL A 61 -20.39 13.40 -15.13
N ARG A 62 -21.02 12.35 -15.67
CA ARG A 62 -21.95 11.45 -14.93
C ARG A 62 -21.26 10.33 -14.13
N THR A 63 -19.93 10.22 -14.19
CA THR A 63 -19.22 8.96 -13.87
C THR A 63 -18.63 8.89 -12.46
N ARG A 64 -18.81 9.89 -11.59
CA ARG A 64 -18.12 9.95 -10.28
C ARG A 64 -18.44 8.77 -9.35
N LYS A 65 -19.71 8.34 -9.29
CA LYS A 65 -20.15 7.18 -8.46
C LYS A 65 -19.67 5.86 -9.05
N ILE A 66 -19.63 5.76 -10.39
CA ILE A 66 -19.12 4.59 -11.11
C ILE A 66 -17.60 4.50 -10.96
N LEU A 67 -16.89 5.63 -10.97
CA LEU A 67 -15.44 5.69 -10.75
C LEU A 67 -15.07 5.23 -9.35
N ARG A 68 -15.78 5.72 -8.33
CA ARG A 68 -15.58 5.29 -6.94
C ARG A 68 -15.80 3.79 -6.79
N SER A 69 -16.88 3.26 -7.39
CA SER A 69 -17.13 1.81 -7.40
C SER A 69 -16.09 1.01 -8.18
N ARG A 70 -15.51 1.56 -9.27
CA ARG A 70 -14.42 0.90 -10.00
C ARG A 70 -13.11 0.93 -9.22
N ALA A 71 -12.76 2.06 -8.62
CA ALA A 71 -11.60 2.21 -7.74
C ALA A 71 -11.67 1.24 -6.56
N GLU A 72 -12.83 1.17 -5.88
CA GLU A 72 -13.08 0.21 -4.80
C GLU A 72 -12.90 -1.24 -5.28
N LYS A 73 -13.45 -1.60 -6.45
CA LYS A 73 -13.23 -2.92 -7.06
C LYS A 73 -11.77 -3.20 -7.41
N PHE A 74 -11.01 -2.19 -7.84
CA PHE A 74 -9.58 -2.32 -8.13
C PHE A 74 -8.77 -2.54 -6.87
N ALA A 75 -9.06 -1.79 -5.80
CA ALA A 75 -8.44 -1.96 -4.50
C ALA A 75 -8.74 -3.36 -3.93
N GLU A 76 -9.99 -3.83 -3.98
CA GLU A 76 -10.39 -5.17 -3.57
C GLU A 76 -9.65 -6.26 -4.39
N SER A 77 -9.59 -6.12 -5.71
CA SER A 77 -8.93 -7.08 -6.59
C SER A 77 -7.42 -7.12 -6.32
N THR A 78 -6.79 -5.97 -6.16
CA THR A 78 -5.37 -5.84 -5.82
C THR A 78 -5.08 -6.51 -4.47
N ALA A 79 -5.92 -6.25 -3.46
CA ALA A 79 -5.79 -6.87 -2.15
C ALA A 79 -5.95 -8.40 -2.21
N ALA A 80 -6.90 -8.91 -3.00
CA ALA A 80 -7.08 -10.35 -3.19
C ALA A 80 -5.86 -11.01 -3.85
N ILE A 81 -5.24 -10.36 -4.85
CA ILE A 81 -4.00 -10.87 -5.49
C ILE A 81 -2.84 -10.86 -4.50
N VAL A 82 -2.69 -9.80 -3.71
CA VAL A 82 -1.66 -9.72 -2.67
C VAL A 82 -1.82 -10.84 -1.64
N LEU A 83 -3.05 -11.12 -1.19
CA LEU A 83 -3.31 -12.20 -0.25
C LEU A 83 -3.01 -13.58 -0.84
N GLN A 84 -3.30 -13.79 -2.13
CA GLN A 84 -2.89 -15.01 -2.83
C GLN A 84 -1.36 -15.15 -2.92
N ALA A 85 -0.63 -14.05 -3.11
CA ALA A 85 0.83 -14.05 -3.09
C ALA A 85 1.41 -14.41 -1.69
N PHE A 86 0.63 -14.23 -0.62
CA PHE A 86 0.93 -14.70 0.73
C PHE A 86 0.48 -16.16 0.99
N GLY A 87 -0.02 -16.86 -0.03
CA GLY A 87 -0.39 -18.27 0.05
C GLY A 87 -1.84 -18.54 0.43
N LEU A 88 -2.71 -17.52 0.47
CA LEU A 88 -4.13 -17.74 0.72
C LEU A 88 -4.83 -18.34 -0.50
N ALA A 89 -5.81 -19.21 -0.26
CA ALA A 89 -6.68 -19.72 -1.32
C ALA A 89 -7.47 -18.56 -1.96
N HIS A 90 -7.70 -18.64 -3.27
CA HIS A 90 -8.36 -17.59 -4.04
C HIS A 90 -9.69 -17.11 -3.41
N LEU A 91 -10.59 -18.04 -3.07
CA LEU A 91 -11.88 -17.72 -2.46
C LEU A 91 -11.76 -17.08 -1.07
N GLU A 92 -10.76 -17.48 -0.29
CA GLU A 92 -10.49 -16.90 1.02
C GLU A 92 -9.93 -15.48 0.89
N ALA A 93 -8.99 -15.29 -0.03
CA ALA A 93 -8.39 -14.00 -0.33
C ALA A 93 -9.44 -12.97 -0.77
N GLU A 94 -10.34 -13.34 -1.69
CA GLU A 94 -11.44 -12.45 -2.09
C GLU A 94 -12.39 -12.13 -0.93
N LYS A 95 -12.76 -13.14 -0.14
CA LYS A 95 -13.63 -12.95 1.02
C LYS A 95 -13.03 -11.99 2.04
N ILE A 96 -11.71 -12.04 2.25
CA ILE A 96 -11.00 -11.12 3.16
C ILE A 96 -10.90 -9.73 2.53
N ALA A 97 -10.55 -9.62 1.25
CA ALA A 97 -10.37 -8.35 0.55
C ALA A 97 -11.65 -7.51 0.49
N ARG A 98 -12.82 -8.15 0.42
CA ARG A 98 -14.14 -7.50 0.39
C ARG A 98 -14.68 -7.12 1.77
N ARG A 99 -13.95 -7.40 2.85
CA ARG A 99 -14.39 -6.99 4.19
C ARG A 99 -14.39 -5.46 4.28
N PRO A 100 -15.37 -4.86 4.97
CA PRO A 100 -15.40 -3.42 5.14
C PRO A 100 -14.12 -2.96 5.81
N LEU A 101 -13.47 -1.96 5.21
CA LEU A 101 -12.30 -1.34 5.82
C LEU A 101 -12.72 -0.69 7.15
N PRO A 102 -11.90 -0.78 8.21
CA PRO A 102 -12.16 -0.02 9.42
C PRO A 102 -12.22 1.46 9.08
N ALA A 103 -13.11 2.21 9.75
CA ALA A 103 -13.15 3.65 9.60
C ALA A 103 -11.74 4.18 9.90
N ALA A 104 -11.09 4.78 8.91
CA ALA A 104 -9.81 5.41 9.13
C ALA A 104 -10.00 6.43 10.25
N THR A 105 -9.16 6.37 11.29
CA THR A 105 -9.10 7.41 12.32
C THR A 105 -8.75 8.71 11.61
N GLN A 106 -9.78 9.49 11.24
CA GLN A 106 -9.65 10.79 10.60
C GLN A 106 -9.32 11.87 11.64
N ASP A 107 -8.56 11.51 12.65
CA ASP A 107 -7.94 12.52 13.49
C ASP A 107 -6.84 13.10 12.60
N GLY A 108 -6.96 14.38 12.26
CA GLY A 108 -6.01 15.16 11.44
C GLY A 108 -4.57 15.19 11.96
N THR A 109 -4.20 14.27 12.85
CA THR A 109 -2.89 14.00 13.39
C THR A 109 -1.84 13.79 12.30
N PHE A 110 -2.19 13.20 11.14
CA PHE A 110 -1.22 13.03 10.05
C PHE A 110 -0.84 14.38 9.40
N LEU A 111 -1.80 15.30 9.24
CA LEU A 111 -1.53 16.67 8.77
C LEU A 111 -0.78 17.47 9.84
N LYS A 112 -1.17 17.35 11.11
CA LYS A 112 -0.47 17.98 12.25
C LYS A 112 0.98 17.51 12.38
N TRP A 113 1.26 16.24 12.04
CA TRP A 113 2.63 15.71 12.05
C TRP A 113 3.47 16.25 10.89
N LEU A 114 2.88 16.42 9.69
CA LEU A 114 3.54 17.05 8.53
C LEU A 114 3.92 18.51 8.81
N ASP A 115 3.09 19.25 9.56
CA ASP A 115 3.38 20.63 9.99
C ASP A 115 4.48 20.71 11.05
N THR A 116 4.82 19.59 11.70
CA THR A 116 5.81 19.52 12.80
C THR A 116 7.18 19.02 12.34
N VAL A 117 7.34 18.59 11.08
CA VAL A 117 8.66 18.17 10.57
C VAL A 117 9.48 19.43 10.25
N PRO A 118 10.58 19.71 10.98
CA PRO A 118 11.47 20.78 10.59
C PRO A 118 12.16 20.39 9.28
N SER A 119 12.13 21.31 8.31
CA SER A 119 12.88 21.21 7.06
C SER A 119 14.37 21.04 7.40
N ALA A 120 14.90 19.83 7.25
CA ALA A 120 16.32 19.53 7.41
C ALA A 120 17.13 20.04 6.21
N ALA A 121 17.06 21.34 5.96
CA ALA A 121 17.84 22.05 4.96
C ALA A 121 18.36 23.35 5.58
N THR A 122 19.34 23.23 6.47
CA THR A 122 20.45 24.18 6.72
C THR A 122 21.23 23.70 7.95
N ALA A 123 22.18 22.78 7.77
CA ALA A 123 23.24 22.55 8.75
C ALA A 123 24.39 21.78 8.08
N GLU A 124 25.10 22.45 7.17
CA GLU A 124 26.48 22.07 6.85
C GLU A 124 27.36 23.33 6.92
N THR A 125 28.12 23.39 8.03
CA THR A 125 29.51 23.85 8.16
C THR A 125 29.89 25.28 7.74
N GLU A 126 29.91 26.19 8.71
CA GLU A 126 31.00 27.18 8.82
C GLU A 126 32.16 26.51 9.57
N GLU A 127 33.20 26.14 8.81
CA GLU A 127 34.52 25.80 9.35
C GLU A 127 35.20 27.07 9.86
N GLY A 128 35.69 27.00 11.10
CA GLY A 128 36.69 27.93 11.59
C GLY A 128 38.07 27.54 11.11
N CYS A 129 38.76 28.47 10.45
CA CYS A 129 40.17 28.78 10.65
C CYS A 129 40.43 30.23 10.24
#